data_AF-A0A673HSA0-F1
#
_entry.id   AF-A0A673HSA0-F1
#
_cell.length_a   1.000
_cell.length_b   1.000
_cell.length_c   1.000
_cell.angle_alpha   90.00
_cell.angle_beta   90.00
_cell.angle_gamma   90.00
#
_symmetry.space_group_name_H-M   'P 1'
#
loop_
_entity.id
_entity.type
_entity.pdbx_description
1 polymer ?
#
loop_
_entity_poly.entity_id
_entity_poly.type
_entity_poly.pdbx_seq_one_letter_code
_entity_poly.pdbx_strand_id
1 'polypeptide(L)'
;RYFMDWSHVGHLWIIENLPYDNLMPSSFLSLDMRGQVLLLHSSATDPQLVCELGQLFSELGFRVFLDLWNQTELGSCGPAAWLHSKLDHIQNHGGKALLVLSPTTLQRAELYWKIAVERQSNPATYSSDMLASALGCIFADRQKGCAAQRFVLVQLDVHELPINEEHDMPKLLRGLPLYKLPSQSQGLLMELCLESPNNMSGKLKKMWWMKKAQRKLAQGAQNIFKSRVRTESMLTQFDSLSLDTEDTEERMFLKN
;
A
#
# COMPACT_ATOMS: atom_id res chain seq x y z
N ARG A 1 68.24 22.75 -28.22
CA ARG A 1 67.12 21.83 -28.53
C ARG A 1 66.25 21.79 -27.29
N TYR A 2 65.19 22.59 -27.28
CA TYR A 2 64.14 22.53 -26.27
C TYR A 2 63.19 21.41 -26.66
N PHE A 3 62.92 20.48 -25.76
CA PHE A 3 61.79 19.56 -25.89
C PHE A 3 61.09 19.57 -24.54
N MET A 4 59.95 20.26 -24.49
CA MET A 4 59.01 20.16 -23.39
C MET A 4 58.19 18.89 -23.60
N ASP A 5 58.23 17.99 -22.63
CA ASP A 5 57.40 16.80 -22.58
C ASP A 5 56.02 17.18 -22.03
N TRP A 6 55.00 17.07 -22.88
CA TRP A 6 53.58 17.15 -22.53
C TRP A 6 53.06 15.73 -22.37
N SER A 7 53.41 15.09 -21.25
CA SER A 7 52.88 13.79 -20.88
C SER A 7 51.66 13.94 -19.95
N HIS A 8 50.49 13.77 -20.55
CA HIS A 8 49.23 13.32 -19.94
C HIS A 8 48.42 14.33 -19.10
N VAL A 9 47.98 15.40 -19.78
CA VAL A 9 46.62 15.93 -19.54
C VAL A 9 45.65 15.08 -20.35
N GLY A 10 45.00 14.11 -19.72
CA GLY A 10 44.05 13.27 -20.42
C GLY A 10 43.54 12.11 -19.59
N HIS A 11 42.63 12.39 -18.66
CA HIS A 11 41.57 11.47 -18.22
C HIS A 11 40.57 12.26 -17.35
N LEU A 12 39.98 13.30 -17.94
CA LEU A 12 38.82 13.97 -17.36
C LEU A 12 37.78 14.31 -18.43
N TRP A 13 37.51 13.36 -19.32
CA TRP A 13 36.34 13.36 -20.19
C TRP A 13 35.86 11.92 -20.34
N ILE A 14 34.54 11.74 -20.43
CA ILE A 14 33.76 10.48 -20.33
C ILE A 14 33.21 10.21 -18.90
N ILE A 15 32.53 11.21 -18.33
CA ILE A 15 31.31 10.98 -17.53
C ILE A 15 30.21 11.87 -18.11
N GLU A 16 30.00 11.81 -19.41
CA GLU A 16 28.82 12.39 -20.06
C GLU A 16 28.31 11.35 -21.04
N ASN A 17 27.05 10.94 -20.84
CA ASN A 17 26.24 10.13 -21.76
C ASN A 17 26.42 8.60 -21.73
N LEU A 18 26.23 7.98 -20.56
CA LEU A 18 25.70 6.62 -20.49
C LEU A 18 24.30 6.64 -19.86
N PRO A 19 23.32 5.87 -20.38
CA PRO A 19 21.98 5.83 -19.81
C PRO A 19 22.06 5.30 -18.37
N TYR A 20 21.69 6.16 -17.42
CA TYR A 20 21.80 5.98 -15.97
C TYR A 20 20.89 4.87 -15.39
N ASP A 21 20.17 4.11 -16.22
CA ASP A 21 19.12 3.21 -15.76
C ASP A 21 19.59 1.82 -15.30
N ASN A 22 20.85 1.43 -15.57
CA ASN A 22 21.29 0.03 -15.33
C ASN A 22 22.55 -0.18 -14.50
N LEU A 23 23.12 0.84 -13.85
CA LEU A 23 24.42 0.67 -13.16
C LEU A 23 24.35 0.33 -11.66
N MET A 24 23.20 0.05 -11.07
CA MET A 24 23.15 -0.41 -9.68
C MET A 24 22.30 -1.66 -9.54
N PRO A 25 22.92 -2.86 -9.47
CA PRO A 25 22.20 -4.07 -9.16
C PRO A 25 21.51 -3.91 -7.80
N SER A 26 20.28 -4.40 -7.72
CA SER A 26 19.40 -4.39 -6.54
C SER A 26 20.04 -4.98 -5.27
N SER A 27 21.16 -5.69 -5.42
CA SER A 27 21.95 -6.35 -4.39
C SER A 27 22.93 -5.46 -3.60
N PHE A 28 23.09 -4.16 -3.92
CA PHE A 28 23.99 -3.26 -3.17
C PHE A 28 23.31 -2.33 -2.15
N LEU A 29 21.99 -2.43 -1.98
CA LEU A 29 21.27 -1.78 -0.89
C LEU A 29 21.21 -2.78 0.27
N SER A 30 21.93 -2.49 1.36
CA SER A 30 21.82 -3.28 2.59
C SER A 30 20.34 -3.39 2.98
N LEU A 31 19.86 -4.62 3.16
CA LEU A 31 18.51 -4.92 3.66
C LEU A 31 18.20 -4.12 4.95
N ASP A 32 19.23 -3.81 5.73
CA ASP A 32 19.20 -3.10 7.02
C ASP A 32 18.53 -1.73 7.04
N MET A 33 18.30 -1.10 5.89
CA MET A 33 17.67 0.23 5.85
C MET A 33 16.16 0.19 5.63
N ARG A 34 15.61 -0.96 5.25
CA ARG A 34 14.23 -1.11 4.80
C ARG A 34 13.43 -1.83 5.87
N GLY A 35 12.34 -1.20 6.31
CA GLY A 35 11.46 -1.75 7.32
C GLY A 35 10.59 -2.89 6.79
N GLN A 36 9.68 -3.32 7.65
CA GLN A 36 8.68 -4.31 7.33
C GLN A 36 7.32 -3.65 7.19
N VAL A 37 6.51 -4.19 6.29
CA VAL A 37 5.21 -3.62 5.90
C VAL A 37 4.18 -4.71 6.08
N LEU A 38 3.17 -4.46 6.91
CA LEU A 38 1.98 -5.33 6.98
C LEU A 38 0.84 -4.63 6.27
N LEU A 39 0.34 -5.20 5.17
CA LEU A 39 -0.82 -4.66 4.46
C LEU A 39 -2.12 -5.18 5.07
N LEU A 40 -3.02 -4.27 5.42
CA LEU A 40 -4.34 -4.56 5.97
C LEU A 40 -5.39 -3.98 5.02
N HIS A 41 -6.42 -4.77 4.71
CA HIS A 41 -7.48 -4.36 3.79
C HIS A 41 -8.86 -4.79 4.30
N SER A 42 -9.90 -4.25 3.67
CA SER A 42 -11.27 -4.75 3.85
C SER A 42 -11.50 -5.94 2.94
N SER A 43 -12.36 -6.88 3.34
CA SER A 43 -12.76 -8.01 2.47
C SER A 43 -13.46 -7.55 1.18
N ALA A 44 -14.01 -6.34 1.17
CA ALA A 44 -14.61 -5.73 -0.02
C ALA A 44 -13.60 -4.96 -0.89
N THR A 45 -12.34 -4.81 -0.45
CA THR A 45 -11.27 -4.26 -1.27
C THR A 45 -10.85 -5.31 -2.28
N ASP A 46 -10.65 -4.90 -3.53
CA ASP A 46 -10.16 -5.76 -4.61
C ASP A 46 -8.83 -6.46 -4.21
N PRO A 47 -8.82 -7.81 -4.07
CA PRO A 47 -7.63 -8.57 -3.70
C PRO A 47 -6.46 -8.39 -4.68
N GLN A 48 -6.76 -8.17 -5.96
CA GLN A 48 -5.72 -8.00 -6.98
C GLN A 48 -4.95 -6.71 -6.75
N LEU A 49 -5.65 -5.60 -6.53
CA LEU A 49 -5.04 -4.32 -6.18
C LEU A 49 -4.17 -4.41 -4.91
N VAL A 50 -4.64 -5.12 -3.88
CA VAL A 50 -3.86 -5.30 -2.65
C VAL A 50 -2.59 -6.11 -2.91
N CYS A 51 -2.69 -7.16 -3.73
CA CYS A 51 -1.52 -7.95 -4.15
C CYS A 51 -0.53 -7.14 -4.99
N GLU A 52 -1.00 -6.34 -5.94
CA GLU A 52 -0.17 -5.47 -6.77
C GLU A 52 0.55 -4.42 -5.92
N LEU A 53 -0.14 -3.80 -4.95
CA LEU A 53 0.51 -2.92 -3.96
C LEU A 53 1.57 -3.67 -3.14
N GLY A 54 1.27 -4.89 -2.68
CA GLY A 54 2.22 -5.74 -1.97
C GLY A 54 3.46 -6.05 -2.80
N GLN A 55 3.28 -6.39 -4.08
CA GLN A 55 4.38 -6.61 -5.02
C GLN A 55 5.21 -5.34 -5.21
N LEU A 56 4.58 -4.18 -5.38
CA LEU A 56 5.30 -2.90 -5.48
C LEU A 56 6.19 -2.65 -4.26
N PHE A 57 5.69 -2.83 -3.04
CA PHE A 57 6.51 -2.67 -1.83
C PHE A 57 7.62 -3.72 -1.76
N SER A 58 7.36 -4.97 -2.13
CA SER A 58 8.36 -6.03 -2.21
C SER A 58 9.47 -5.69 -3.20
N GLU A 59 9.13 -5.15 -4.37
CA GLU A 59 10.09 -4.73 -5.40
C GLU A 59 10.94 -3.53 -4.99
N LEU A 60 10.44 -2.70 -4.08
CA LEU A 60 11.20 -1.62 -3.44
C LEU A 60 12.18 -2.15 -2.38
N GLY A 61 12.01 -3.42 -2.00
CA GLY A 61 12.84 -4.18 -1.06
C GLY A 61 12.32 -4.16 0.37
N PHE A 62 11.05 -3.81 0.61
CA PHE A 62 10.41 -4.00 1.91
C PHE A 62 10.04 -5.47 2.10
N ARG A 63 10.12 -5.95 3.34
CA ARG A 63 9.51 -7.25 3.68
C ARG A 63 8.02 -7.04 3.90
N VAL A 64 7.20 -7.56 3.00
CA VAL A 64 5.75 -7.39 3.02
C VAL A 64 5.08 -8.63 3.63
N PHE A 65 4.17 -8.39 4.57
CA PHE A 65 3.22 -9.37 5.07
C PHE A 65 1.84 -9.03 4.54
N LEU A 66 1.17 -10.02 3.95
CA LEU A 66 -0.17 -9.89 3.42
C LEU A 66 -0.90 -11.21 3.68
N ASP A 67 -2.13 -11.13 4.17
CA ASP A 67 -2.96 -12.30 4.46
C ASP A 67 -3.24 -13.13 3.21
N LEU A 68 -3.47 -12.49 2.06
CA LEU A 68 -3.65 -13.15 0.76
C LEU A 68 -2.45 -14.03 0.36
N TRP A 69 -1.24 -13.76 0.87
CA TRP A 69 -0.04 -14.58 0.62
C TRP A 69 0.19 -15.65 1.70
N ASN A 70 -0.46 -15.52 2.85
CA ASN A 70 -0.21 -16.33 4.06
C ASN A 70 -1.45 -17.11 4.51
N GLN A 71 -2.25 -17.60 3.56
CA GLN A 71 -3.52 -18.30 3.81
C GLN A 71 -3.38 -19.56 4.67
N THR A 72 -2.25 -20.27 4.59
CA THR A 72 -1.99 -21.48 5.39
C THR A 72 -1.82 -21.17 6.89
N GLU A 73 -1.03 -20.16 7.22
CA GLU A 73 -0.87 -19.69 8.60
C GLU A 73 -2.19 -19.12 9.12
N LEU A 74 -2.88 -18.32 8.29
CA LEU A 74 -4.16 -17.70 8.62
C LEU A 74 -5.23 -18.77 8.93
N GLY A 75 -5.33 -19.81 8.11
CA GLY A 75 -6.26 -20.92 8.33
C GLY A 75 -5.95 -21.75 9.58
N SER A 76 -4.70 -21.75 10.04
CA SER A 76 -4.27 -22.54 11.20
C SER A 76 -4.48 -21.83 12.55
N CYS A 77 -4.25 -20.51 12.61
CA CYS A 77 -4.34 -19.74 13.86
C CYS A 77 -5.47 -18.70 13.90
N GLY A 78 -6.12 -18.45 12.76
CA GLY A 78 -7.18 -17.47 12.62
C GLY A 78 -6.67 -16.03 12.42
N PRO A 79 -7.54 -15.12 11.92
CA PRO A 79 -7.12 -13.76 11.55
C PRO A 79 -6.58 -12.91 12.69
N ALA A 80 -7.18 -13.01 13.88
CA ALA A 80 -6.75 -12.23 15.04
C ALA A 80 -5.37 -12.65 15.55
N ALA A 81 -5.13 -13.95 15.74
CA ALA A 81 -3.84 -14.45 16.24
C ALA A 81 -2.72 -14.20 15.22
N TRP A 82 -3.00 -14.41 13.93
CA TRP A 82 -2.06 -14.12 12.86
C TRP A 82 -1.68 -12.63 12.85
N LEU A 83 -2.68 -11.74 12.92
CA LEU A 83 -2.46 -10.31 12.95
C LEU A 83 -1.59 -9.90 14.15
N HIS A 84 -1.90 -10.40 15.35
CA HIS A 84 -1.11 -10.11 16.55
C HIS A 84 0.34 -10.57 16.40
N SER A 85 0.57 -11.76 15.84
CA SER A 85 1.91 -12.27 15.57
C SER A 85 2.69 -11.37 14.61
N LYS A 86 2.06 -10.91 13.51
CA LYS A 86 2.74 -10.02 12.55
C LYS A 86 2.95 -8.61 13.12
N LEU A 87 1.98 -8.07 13.87
CA LEU A 87 2.10 -6.76 14.53
C LEU A 87 3.20 -6.73 15.60
N ASP A 88 3.40 -7.82 16.34
CA ASP A 88 4.52 -7.95 17.28
C ASP A 88 5.86 -8.08 16.52
N HIS A 89 5.88 -8.88 15.45
CA HIS A 89 7.07 -9.04 14.62
C HIS A 89 7.55 -7.72 14.02
N ILE A 90 6.67 -6.91 13.41
CA ILE A 90 7.05 -5.61 12.83
C ILE A 90 7.47 -4.60 13.91
N GLN A 91 6.90 -4.68 15.11
CA GLN A 91 7.28 -3.81 16.22
C GLN A 91 8.71 -4.11 16.70
N ASN A 92 9.08 -5.39 16.77
CA ASN A 92 10.41 -5.81 17.23
C ASN A 92 11.53 -5.60 16.21
N HIS A 93 11.21 -5.62 14.91
CA HIS A 93 12.20 -5.56 13.83
C HIS A 93 12.14 -4.27 13.00
N GLY A 94 11.28 -3.33 13.37
CA GLY A 94 11.10 -2.06 12.67
C GLY A 94 10.22 -2.17 11.43
N GLY A 95 9.08 -1.49 11.46
CA GLY A 95 8.09 -1.52 10.39
C GLY A 95 6.77 -0.93 10.83
N LYS A 96 5.82 -0.85 9.89
CA LYS A 96 4.47 -0.36 10.15
C LYS A 96 3.40 -1.19 9.45
N ALA A 97 2.22 -1.21 10.04
CA ALA A 97 1.02 -1.76 9.43
C ALA A 97 0.30 -0.66 8.64
N LEU A 98 0.03 -0.93 7.37
CA LEU A 98 -0.62 -0.02 6.44
C LEU A 98 -2.06 -0.49 6.28
N LEU A 99 -3.01 0.32 6.74
CA LEU A 99 -4.44 0.09 6.52
C LEU A 99 -4.87 0.79 5.23
N VAL A 100 -5.24 0.02 4.23
CA VAL A 100 -5.77 0.52 2.96
C VAL A 100 -7.20 1.03 3.19
N LEU A 101 -7.37 2.33 2.97
CA LEU A 101 -8.66 2.99 3.09
C LEU A 101 -9.51 2.69 1.86
N SER A 102 -10.73 2.26 2.15
CA SER A 102 -11.83 2.09 1.22
C SER A 102 -13.11 2.58 1.90
N PRO A 103 -14.21 2.83 1.16
CA PRO A 103 -15.47 3.26 1.77
C PRO A 103 -15.92 2.26 2.86
N THR A 104 -15.74 0.96 2.60
CA THR A 104 -16.07 -0.09 3.55
C THR A 104 -15.17 -0.09 4.79
N THR A 105 -13.87 0.20 4.64
CA THR A 105 -12.93 0.35 5.78
C THR A 105 -13.39 1.47 6.71
N LEU A 106 -13.78 2.63 6.15
CA LEU A 106 -14.23 3.78 6.93
C LEU A 106 -15.56 3.51 7.64
N GLN A 107 -16.55 2.98 6.91
CA GLN A 107 -17.86 2.62 7.48
C GLN A 107 -17.70 1.63 8.64
N ARG A 108 -16.87 0.60 8.47
CA ARG A 108 -16.64 -0.40 9.52
C ARG A 108 -15.87 0.17 10.70
N ALA A 109 -14.90 1.05 10.49
CA ALA A 109 -14.21 1.74 11.57
C ALA A 109 -15.15 2.64 12.39
N GLU A 110 -16.08 3.33 11.75
CA GLU A 110 -17.08 4.17 12.43
C GLU A 110 -18.08 3.32 13.22
N LEU A 111 -18.61 2.24 12.61
CA LEU A 111 -19.49 1.30 13.29
C LEU A 111 -18.78 0.65 14.49
N TYR A 112 -17.52 0.25 14.30
CA TYR A 112 -16.70 -0.31 15.37
C TYR A 112 -16.57 0.66 16.54
N TRP A 113 -16.27 1.94 16.27
CA TRP A 113 -16.16 2.97 17.30
C TRP A 113 -17.47 3.13 18.08
N LYS A 114 -18.60 3.22 17.39
CA LYS A 114 -19.93 3.33 18.01
C LYS A 114 -20.22 2.16 18.95
N ILE A 115 -20.04 0.93 18.47
CA ILE A 115 -20.28 -0.27 19.28
C ILE A 115 -19.30 -0.35 20.46
N ALA A 116 -18.02 -0.05 20.24
CA ALA A 116 -17.01 -0.11 21.29
C ALA A 116 -17.29 0.89 22.43
N VAL A 117 -17.76 2.09 22.09
CA VAL A 117 -18.14 3.12 23.08
C VAL A 117 -19.46 2.79 23.76
N GLU A 118 -20.50 2.42 23.00
CA GLU A 118 -21.84 2.14 23.54
C GLU A 118 -21.85 0.90 24.45
N ARG A 119 -21.14 -0.16 24.06
CA ARG A 119 -21.15 -1.44 24.77
C ARG A 119 -19.94 -1.65 25.68
N GLN A 120 -19.01 -0.69 25.73
CA GLN A 120 -17.75 -0.77 26.48
C GLN A 120 -17.02 -2.11 26.28
N SER A 121 -17.14 -2.71 25.10
CA SER A 121 -16.64 -4.05 24.78
C SER A 121 -16.06 -4.08 23.38
N ASN A 122 -15.12 -4.98 23.13
CA ASN A 122 -14.43 -5.10 21.86
C ASN A 122 -15.35 -5.71 20.77
N PRO A 123 -15.79 -4.95 19.74
CA PRO A 123 -16.62 -5.45 18.64
C PRO A 123 -15.95 -6.58 17.82
N ALA A 124 -14.62 -6.67 17.80
CA ALA A 124 -13.91 -7.75 17.10
C ALA A 124 -14.23 -9.15 17.68
N THR A 125 -14.78 -9.22 18.89
CA THR A 125 -15.29 -10.47 19.48
C THR A 125 -16.48 -11.04 18.69
N TYR A 126 -17.20 -10.19 17.95
CA TYR A 126 -18.40 -10.57 17.18
C TYR A 126 -18.15 -10.71 15.68
N SER A 127 -16.96 -10.35 15.20
CA SER A 127 -16.58 -10.44 13.79
C SER A 127 -15.14 -10.95 13.70
N SER A 128 -14.98 -12.18 13.20
CA SER A 128 -13.69 -12.87 13.14
C SER A 128 -12.85 -12.48 11.91
N ASP A 129 -13.19 -11.41 11.20
CA ASP A 129 -12.42 -11.04 10.01
C ASP A 129 -11.16 -10.22 10.34
N MET A 130 -10.27 -10.14 9.35
CA MET A 130 -8.99 -9.46 9.50
C MET A 130 -9.18 -7.97 9.81
N LEU A 131 -10.14 -7.32 9.15
CA LEU A 131 -10.40 -5.90 9.35
C LEU A 131 -10.91 -5.61 10.76
N ALA A 132 -11.86 -6.39 11.30
CA ALA A 132 -12.33 -6.23 12.67
C ALA A 132 -11.19 -6.45 13.68
N SER A 133 -10.34 -7.45 13.44
CA SER A 133 -9.14 -7.69 14.25
C SER A 133 -8.17 -6.49 14.21
N ALA A 134 -7.96 -5.90 13.03
CA ALA A 134 -7.14 -4.71 12.85
C ALA A 134 -7.72 -3.49 13.57
N LEU A 135 -9.01 -3.23 13.42
CA LEU A 135 -9.70 -2.14 14.11
C LEU A 135 -9.64 -2.29 15.63
N GLY A 136 -9.68 -3.53 16.14
CA GLY A 136 -9.50 -3.80 17.56
C GLY A 136 -8.10 -3.56 18.07
N CYS A 137 -7.07 -3.91 17.30
CA CYS A 137 -5.70 -3.56 17.63
C CYS A 137 -5.51 -2.04 17.64
N ILE A 138 -6.03 -1.33 16.63
CA ILE A 138 -5.96 0.15 16.56
C ILE A 138 -6.68 0.77 17.77
N PHE A 139 -7.87 0.28 18.11
CA PHE A 139 -8.63 0.78 19.26
C PHE A 139 -7.86 0.60 20.58
N ALA A 140 -7.27 -0.57 20.78
CA ALA A 140 -6.47 -0.87 21.97
C ALA A 140 -5.19 0.00 22.04
N ASP A 141 -4.47 0.14 20.93
CA ASP A 141 -3.24 0.94 20.89
C ASP A 141 -3.52 2.43 20.98
N ARG A 142 -4.71 2.87 20.56
CA ARG A 142 -5.14 4.26 20.73
C ARG A 142 -5.35 4.61 22.18
N GLN A 143 -5.96 3.73 22.97
CA GLN A 143 -6.12 3.94 24.41
C GLN A 143 -4.76 4.07 25.13
N LYS A 144 -3.70 3.48 24.55
CA LYS A 144 -2.32 3.57 25.03
C LYS A 144 -1.54 4.75 24.46
N GLY A 145 -2.09 5.48 23.48
CA GLY A 145 -1.40 6.57 22.78
C GLY A 145 -0.32 6.12 21.78
N CYS A 146 -0.26 4.83 21.42
CA CYS A 146 0.81 4.26 20.59
C CYS A 146 0.36 3.93 19.14
N ALA A 147 -0.90 4.15 18.79
CA ALA A 147 -1.44 3.71 17.50
C ALA A 147 -0.70 4.30 16.29
N ALA A 148 -0.35 5.60 16.31
CA ALA A 148 0.36 6.27 15.22
C ALA A 148 1.80 5.75 15.00
N GLN A 149 2.39 5.10 16.00
CA GLN A 149 3.72 4.50 15.86
C GLN A 149 3.66 3.19 15.06
N ARG A 150 2.54 2.46 15.16
CA ARG A 150 2.39 1.11 14.59
C ARG A 150 1.56 1.08 13.31
N PHE A 151 0.59 1.98 13.18
CA PHE A 151 -0.37 2.00 12.07
C PHE A 151 -0.25 3.27 11.24
N VAL A 152 -0.39 3.10 9.93
CA VAL A 152 -0.43 4.15 8.91
C VAL A 152 -1.65 3.91 8.03
N LEU A 153 -2.35 4.96 7.66
CA LEU A 153 -3.46 4.92 6.72
C LEU A 153 -2.95 5.19 5.31
N VAL A 154 -3.43 4.42 4.34
CA VAL A 154 -3.11 4.61 2.93
C VAL A 154 -4.39 4.77 2.13
N GLN A 155 -4.53 5.90 1.45
CA GLN A 155 -5.61 6.14 0.51
C GLN A 155 -5.06 6.10 -0.92
N LEU A 156 -5.81 5.49 -1.82
CA LEU A 156 -5.49 5.50 -3.25
C LEU A 156 -6.27 6.64 -3.91
N ASP A 157 -5.59 7.50 -4.65
CA ASP A 157 -6.16 8.71 -5.26
C ASP A 157 -7.27 8.42 -6.29
N VAL A 158 -7.35 7.17 -6.79
CA VAL A 158 -8.40 6.73 -7.73
C VAL A 158 -9.75 6.52 -7.07
N HIS A 159 -9.78 6.25 -5.77
CA HIS A 159 -11.03 6.33 -5.06
C HIS A 159 -11.23 7.81 -4.78
N GLU A 160 -12.11 8.46 -5.55
CA GLU A 160 -12.67 9.79 -5.29
C GLU A 160 -13.48 9.77 -3.98
N LEU A 161 -12.81 9.42 -2.89
CA LEU A 161 -13.26 9.68 -1.55
C LEU A 161 -12.66 11.05 -1.24
N PRO A 162 -13.45 12.13 -1.34
CA PRO A 162 -13.07 13.38 -0.73
C PRO A 162 -13.17 13.16 0.79
N ILE A 163 -12.25 12.39 1.37
CA ILE A 163 -12.16 12.23 2.81
C ILE A 163 -11.65 13.56 3.32
N ASN A 164 -12.56 14.38 3.85
CA ASN A 164 -12.15 15.47 4.71
C ASN A 164 -11.67 14.84 6.02
N GLU A 165 -10.36 14.91 6.28
CA GLU A 165 -9.73 14.30 7.45
C GLU A 165 -10.37 14.75 8.78
N GLU A 166 -10.98 15.93 8.83
CA GLU A 166 -11.64 16.45 10.03
C GLU A 166 -13.07 15.91 10.23
N HIS A 167 -13.82 15.69 9.14
CA HIS A 167 -15.24 15.35 9.20
C HIS A 167 -15.56 13.91 8.83
N ASP A 168 -14.91 13.38 7.79
CA ASP A 168 -15.22 12.06 7.23
C ASP A 168 -14.35 10.96 7.82
N MET A 169 -13.26 11.31 8.52
CA MET A 169 -12.41 10.33 9.17
C MET A 169 -13.11 9.76 10.42
N PRO A 170 -13.33 8.43 10.49
CA PRO A 170 -13.90 7.79 11.66
C PRO A 170 -13.09 8.11 12.90
N LYS A 171 -13.77 8.34 14.03
CA LYS A 171 -13.09 8.73 15.26
C LYS A 171 -11.93 7.81 15.55
N LEU A 172 -12.11 6.50 15.45
CA LEU A 172 -11.09 5.46 15.67
C LEU A 172 -9.77 5.69 14.94
N LEU A 173 -9.82 6.18 13.70
CA LEU A 173 -8.66 6.34 12.83
C LEU A 173 -8.02 7.73 12.92
N ARG A 174 -8.71 8.71 13.55
CA ARG A 174 -8.19 10.08 13.71
C ARG A 174 -6.90 10.09 14.53
N GLY A 175 -5.89 10.82 14.02
CA GLY A 175 -4.57 10.94 14.61
C GLY A 175 -3.55 9.92 14.09
N LEU A 176 -3.96 8.99 13.23
CA LEU A 176 -3.03 8.14 12.49
C LEU A 176 -2.50 8.89 11.25
N PRO A 177 -1.22 8.69 10.86
CA PRO A 177 -0.68 9.28 9.64
C PRO A 177 -1.44 8.78 8.41
N LEU A 178 -1.87 9.69 7.53
CA LEU A 178 -2.52 9.36 6.26
C LEU A 178 -1.61 9.74 5.10
N TYR A 179 -1.40 8.79 4.18
CA TYR A 179 -0.71 9.04 2.92
C TYR A 179 -1.57 8.67 1.72
N LYS A 180 -1.69 9.62 0.80
CA LYS A 180 -2.40 9.48 -0.47
C LYS A 180 -1.44 9.02 -1.57
N LEU A 181 -1.75 7.94 -2.28
CA LEU A 181 -0.92 7.43 -3.38
C LEU A 181 -1.59 7.71 -4.73
N PRO A 182 -0.84 8.25 -5.72
CA PRO A 182 0.63 8.38 -5.73
C PRO A 182 1.17 9.69 -5.15
N SER A 183 0.31 10.66 -4.84
CA SER A 183 0.67 12.06 -4.55
C SER A 183 1.66 12.24 -3.39
N GLN A 184 1.56 11.44 -2.34
CA GLN A 184 2.37 11.50 -1.11
C GLN A 184 3.27 10.26 -0.94
N SER A 185 3.63 9.60 -2.04
CA SER A 185 4.53 8.44 -2.08
C SER A 185 5.85 8.64 -1.33
N GLN A 186 6.47 9.83 -1.46
CA GLN A 186 7.71 10.15 -0.75
C GLN A 186 7.52 10.16 0.76
N GLY A 187 6.43 10.74 1.26
CA GLY A 187 6.12 10.80 2.69
C GLY A 187 5.97 9.40 3.26
N LEU A 188 5.20 8.54 2.57
CA LEU A 188 5.02 7.15 2.97
C LEU A 188 6.36 6.39 3.00
N LEU A 189 7.21 6.55 1.98
CA LEU A 189 8.50 5.86 1.95
C LEU A 189 9.43 6.30 3.08
N MET A 190 9.43 7.58 3.45
CA MET A 190 10.22 8.06 4.59
C MET A 190 9.72 7.45 5.91
N GLU A 191 8.40 7.34 6.06
CA GLU A 191 7.76 6.75 7.24
C GLU A 191 8.07 5.25 7.41
N LEU A 192 8.24 4.53 6.30
CA LEU A 192 8.52 3.08 6.29
C LEU A 192 10.02 2.75 6.33
N CYS A 193 10.89 3.73 6.06
CA CYS A 193 12.33 3.52 6.14
C CYS A 193 12.78 3.46 7.60
N LEU A 194 13.74 2.57 7.88
CA LEU A 194 14.44 2.57 9.16
C LEU A 194 15.39 3.77 9.25
N GLU A 195 15.90 4.01 10.45
CA GLU A 195 16.75 5.16 10.79
C GLU A 195 17.91 5.38 9.80
N SER A 196 18.30 6.64 9.67
CA SER A 196 19.31 7.05 8.70
C SER A 196 20.70 6.50 9.05
N PRO A 197 21.51 6.15 8.05
CA PRO A 197 22.85 5.62 8.29
C PRO A 197 23.75 6.76 8.75
N ASN A 198 24.60 6.49 9.75
CA ASN A 198 25.46 7.51 10.36
C ASN A 198 26.60 8.01 9.45
N ASN A 199 26.78 7.42 8.27
CA ASN A 199 27.83 7.78 7.32
C ASN A 199 27.30 8.53 6.08
N MET A 200 28.15 9.41 5.51
CA MET A 200 27.77 10.27 4.37
C MET A 200 27.44 9.45 3.10
N SER A 201 28.18 8.36 2.86
CA SER A 201 27.94 7.42 1.76
C SER A 201 26.55 6.77 1.84
N GLY A 202 26.15 6.30 3.02
CA GLY A 202 24.83 5.73 3.26
C GLY A 202 23.71 6.75 3.09
N LYS A 203 23.93 8.01 3.50
CA LYS A 203 22.95 9.10 3.29
C LYS A 203 22.71 9.35 1.80
N LEU A 204 23.78 9.37 1.01
CA LEU A 204 23.68 9.47 -0.45
C LEU A 204 22.96 8.26 -1.04
N LYS A 205 23.33 7.03 -0.63
CA LYS A 205 22.62 5.80 -1.08
C LYS A 205 21.13 5.85 -0.75
N LYS A 206 20.76 6.26 0.46
CA LYS A 206 19.35 6.45 0.88
C LYS A 206 18.65 7.49 0.00
N MET A 207 19.28 8.64 -0.26
CA MET A 207 18.71 9.69 -1.11
C MET A 207 18.46 9.20 -2.55
N TRP A 208 19.41 8.46 -3.13
CA TRP A 208 19.26 7.90 -4.47
C TRP A 208 18.18 6.83 -4.53
N TRP A 209 18.16 5.92 -3.55
CA TRP A 209 17.09 4.94 -3.43
C TRP A 209 15.73 5.62 -3.24
N MET A 210 15.61 6.65 -2.39
CA MET A 210 14.36 7.40 -2.20
C MET A 210 13.84 7.98 -3.51
N LYS A 211 14.70 8.60 -4.32
CA LYS A 211 14.29 9.12 -5.64
C LYS A 211 13.83 8.01 -6.58
N LYS A 212 14.53 6.87 -6.62
CA LYS A 212 14.14 5.72 -7.44
C LYS A 212 12.85 5.08 -6.96
N ALA A 213 12.74 4.88 -5.64
CA ALA A 213 11.59 4.27 -4.98
C ALA A 213 10.34 5.12 -5.12
N GLN A 214 10.45 6.44 -4.95
CA GLN A 214 9.37 7.38 -5.18
C GLN A 214 8.86 7.30 -6.62
N ARG A 215 9.76 7.35 -7.61
CA ARG A 215 9.37 7.22 -9.02
C ARG A 215 8.71 5.88 -9.30
N LYS A 216 9.29 4.79 -8.78
CA LYS A 216 8.76 3.44 -8.99
C LYS A 216 7.41 3.24 -8.29
N LEU A 217 7.22 3.77 -7.08
CA LEU A 217 5.95 3.72 -6.36
C LEU A 217 4.89 4.58 -7.07
N ALA A 218 5.24 5.79 -7.53
CA ALA A 218 4.33 6.65 -8.27
C ALA A 218 3.94 6.05 -9.61
N GLN A 219 4.89 5.53 -10.39
CA GLN A 219 4.64 4.84 -11.65
C GLN A 219 3.85 3.55 -11.45
N GLY A 220 4.22 2.74 -10.47
CA GLY A 220 3.55 1.50 -10.11
C GLY A 220 2.10 1.75 -9.72
N ALA A 221 1.85 2.66 -8.79
CA ALA A 221 0.50 3.06 -8.41
C ALA A 221 -0.29 3.57 -9.62
N GLN A 222 0.29 4.45 -10.45
CA GLN A 222 -0.34 4.90 -11.69
C GLN A 222 -0.67 3.77 -12.67
N ASN A 223 0.15 2.74 -12.76
CA ASN A 223 -0.10 1.60 -13.63
C ASN A 223 -1.21 0.70 -13.09
N ILE A 224 -1.25 0.45 -11.77
CA ILE A 224 -2.37 -0.21 -11.08
C ILE A 224 -3.66 0.55 -11.42
N PHE A 225 -3.62 1.88 -11.34
CA PHE A 225 -4.74 2.77 -11.66
C PHE A 225 -5.18 2.70 -13.13
N LYS A 226 -4.25 2.75 -14.08
CA LYS A 226 -4.55 2.67 -15.52
C LYS A 226 -5.10 1.30 -15.94
N SER A 227 -4.56 0.23 -15.38
CA SER A 227 -5.04 -1.14 -15.61
C SER A 227 -6.52 -1.25 -15.22
N ARG A 228 -6.88 -0.67 -14.08
CA ARG A 228 -8.25 -0.71 -13.56
C ARG A 228 -9.26 0.08 -14.40
N VAL A 229 -8.97 1.34 -14.73
CA VAL A 229 -9.86 2.16 -15.58
C VAL A 229 -10.11 1.47 -16.93
N ARG A 230 -9.09 0.81 -17.50
CA ARG A 230 -9.23 0.04 -18.74
C ARG A 230 -10.15 -1.18 -18.58
N THR A 231 -10.11 -1.84 -17.43
CA THR A 231 -10.93 -3.04 -17.15
C THR A 231 -12.39 -2.65 -16.89
N GLU A 232 -12.62 -1.58 -16.14
CA GLU A 232 -13.96 -1.03 -15.88
C GLU A 232 -14.62 -0.48 -17.18
N SER A 233 -13.84 0.17 -18.06
CA SER A 233 -14.33 0.64 -19.37
C SER A 233 -14.71 -0.48 -20.34
N MET A 234 -14.09 -1.66 -20.25
CA MET A 234 -14.47 -2.83 -21.07
C MET A 234 -15.74 -3.50 -20.55
N LEU A 235 -15.96 -3.51 -19.24
CA LEU A 235 -17.17 -4.05 -18.61
C LEU A 235 -18.40 -3.20 -18.96
N THR A 236 -18.30 -1.86 -18.94
CA THR A 236 -19.40 -0.98 -19.39
C THR A 236 -19.76 -1.15 -20.87
N GLN A 237 -18.81 -1.64 -21.69
CA GLN A 237 -19.04 -1.88 -23.11
C GLN A 237 -19.77 -3.21 -23.37
N PHE A 238 -19.66 -4.19 -22.46
CA PHE A 238 -20.39 -5.46 -22.53
C PHE A 238 -21.84 -5.32 -22.03
N ASP A 239 -22.09 -4.51 -20.99
CA ASP A 239 -23.45 -4.28 -20.48
C ASP A 239 -24.33 -3.47 -21.46
N SER A 240 -23.72 -2.69 -22.36
CA SER A 240 -24.43 -1.94 -23.39
C SER A 240 -24.83 -2.78 -24.62
N LEU A 241 -24.42 -4.05 -24.70
CA LEU A 241 -24.73 -4.96 -25.81
C LEU A 241 -25.63 -6.14 -25.39
N SER A 242 -26.12 -6.16 -24.14
CA SER A 242 -26.96 -7.25 -23.60
C SER A 242 -28.46 -6.92 -23.49
N LEU A 243 -28.90 -5.73 -23.93
CA LEU A 243 -30.30 -5.32 -24.00
C LEU A 243 -30.62 -5.00 -25.45
N ASP A 244 -30.93 -6.03 -26.27
CA ASP A 244 -31.66 -5.93 -27.54
C ASP A 244 -31.78 -7.33 -28.20
N THR A 245 -32.33 -8.33 -27.49
CA THR A 245 -32.81 -9.57 -28.15
C THR A 245 -33.99 -10.20 -27.40
N GLU A 246 -34.99 -9.42 -27.01
CA GLU A 246 -36.31 -9.97 -26.64
C GLU A 246 -37.37 -8.99 -27.11
N ASP A 247 -37.70 -9.01 -28.41
CA ASP A 247 -39.00 -8.52 -28.92
C ASP A 247 -39.13 -8.73 -30.43
N THR A 248 -39.10 -9.99 -30.92
CA THR A 248 -39.74 -10.33 -32.20
C THR A 248 -39.90 -11.85 -32.31
N GLU A 249 -40.90 -12.47 -31.67
CA GLU A 249 -41.49 -13.75 -32.13
C GLU A 249 -42.77 -14.15 -31.34
N GLU A 250 -43.79 -13.29 -31.32
CA GLU A 250 -45.18 -13.72 -31.05
C GLU A 250 -46.11 -13.21 -32.15
N ARG A 251 -45.91 -13.72 -33.37
CA ARG A 251 -46.96 -13.75 -34.40
C ARG A 251 -46.78 -14.99 -35.25
N MET A 252 -47.42 -16.06 -34.83
CA MET A 252 -48.10 -17.04 -35.68
C MET A 252 -48.47 -18.20 -34.76
N PHE A 253 -49.76 -18.37 -34.47
CA PHE A 253 -50.47 -19.63 -34.27
C PHE A 253 -51.71 -19.33 -33.43
N LEU A 254 -52.82 -19.05 -34.12
CA LEU A 254 -54.19 -19.46 -33.76
C LEU A 254 -55.12 -19.03 -34.90
N LYS A 255 -55.09 -19.82 -35.97
CA LYS A 255 -56.22 -19.98 -36.87
C LYS A 255 -56.46 -21.48 -37.00
N ASN A 256 -57.38 -21.97 -36.19
CA ASN A 256 -58.34 -23.03 -36.49
C ASN A 256 -59.33 -23.11 -35.32
#